data_AF-A0A2S2DKI0-F1
#
_entry.id   AF-A0A2S2DKI0-F1
#
_cell.length_a   1.000
_cell.length_b   1.000
_cell.length_c   1.000
_cell.angle_alpha   90.00
_cell.angle_beta   90.00
_cell.angle_gamma   90.00
#
_symmetry.space_group_name_H-M   'P 1'
#
loop_
_entity.id
_entity.type
_entity.pdbx_description
1 polymer ?
#
loop_
_entity_poly.entity_id
_entity_poly.type
_entity_poly.pdbx_seq_one_letter_code
_entity_poly.pdbx_strand_id
1 'polypeptide(L)'
;MSLVLGQVLDDEGIDGFMYVCGHKYSESGAVSSHAWLQNGDWVVDITADQFEDVDDAVIVSNCSTWHDEWKRDHPTAGTLRQYGCQVPQLWRVLSKLELEFDSSRNP
;
A
#
# COMPACT_ATOMS: atom_id res chain seq x y z
N MET A 1 -5.75 1.84 -0.13
CA MET A 1 -4.89 3.01 -0.33
C MET A 1 -3.52 2.61 -0.89
N SER A 2 -2.94 1.51 -0.42
CA SER A 2 -1.57 1.09 -0.75
C SER A 2 -1.31 0.78 -2.24
N LEU A 3 -2.31 0.35 -3.03
CA LEU A 3 -2.12 0.07 -4.46
C LEU A 3 -1.81 1.30 -5.33
N VAL A 4 -2.39 2.46 -5.00
CA VAL A 4 -2.12 3.72 -5.73
C VAL A 4 -0.68 4.15 -5.45
N LEU A 5 -0.27 4.12 -4.17
CA LEU A 5 1.11 4.40 -3.78
C LEU A 5 2.09 3.45 -4.47
N GLY A 6 1.76 2.15 -4.52
CA GLY A 6 2.62 1.16 -5.17
C GLY A 6 2.75 1.43 -6.68
N GLN A 7 1.68 1.90 -7.33
CA GLN A 7 1.78 2.33 -8.73
C GLN A 7 2.66 3.58 -8.89
N VAL A 8 2.53 4.57 -8.01
CA VAL A 8 3.36 5.78 -8.05
C VAL A 8 4.84 5.43 -7.89
N LEU A 9 5.18 4.53 -6.95
CA LEU A 9 6.56 4.07 -6.76
C LEU A 9 7.08 3.31 -7.98
N ASP A 10 6.28 2.42 -8.55
CA ASP A 10 6.59 1.66 -9.77
C ASP A 10 6.84 2.58 -10.97
N ASP A 11 6.00 3.60 -11.16
CA ASP A 11 6.13 4.59 -12.24
C ASP A 11 7.40 5.47 -12.08
N GLU A 12 7.88 5.67 -10.85
CA GLU A 12 9.16 6.34 -10.54
C GLU A 12 10.37 5.39 -10.58
N GLY A 13 10.18 4.13 -10.98
CA GLY A 13 11.24 3.12 -11.09
C GLY A 13 11.65 2.47 -9.77
N ILE A 14 10.83 2.61 -8.73
CA ILE A 14 10.99 2.01 -7.40
C ILE A 14 10.01 0.83 -7.28
N ASP A 15 10.35 -0.29 -7.92
CA ASP A 15 9.49 -1.46 -8.04
C ASP A 15 9.68 -2.51 -6.92
N GLY A 16 9.00 -3.66 -7.06
CA GLY A 16 9.19 -4.82 -6.19
C GLY A 16 8.37 -4.82 -4.89
N PHE A 17 7.51 -3.82 -4.68
CA PHE A 17 6.62 -3.78 -3.53
C PHE A 17 5.42 -4.72 -3.71
N MET A 18 5.11 -5.44 -2.64
CA MET A 18 3.92 -6.26 -2.47
C MET A 18 2.92 -5.54 -1.57
N TYR A 19 1.64 -5.71 -1.87
CA TYR A 19 0.55 -5.33 -0.98
C TYR A 19 0.46 -6.34 0.16
N VAL A 20 0.56 -5.85 1.40
CA VAL A 20 0.37 -6.67 2.60
C VAL A 20 -0.85 -6.16 3.35
N CYS A 21 -1.72 -7.09 3.76
CA CYS A 21 -2.85 -6.82 4.65
C CYS A 21 -2.63 -7.57 5.96
N GLY A 22 -2.72 -6.87 7.08
CA GLY A 22 -2.61 -7.41 8.41
C GLY A 22 -3.93 -7.30 9.17
N HIS A 23 -4.12 -8.17 10.15
CA HIS A 23 -5.23 -8.09 11.10
C HIS A 23 -4.73 -8.18 12.55
N LYS A 24 -5.33 -7.37 13.44
CA LYS A 24 -5.18 -7.44 14.90
C LYS A 24 -6.54 -7.75 15.52
N TYR A 25 -6.53 -8.60 16.54
CA TYR A 25 -7.71 -8.96 17.32
C TYR A 25 -7.55 -8.41 18.73
N SER A 26 -8.46 -7.54 19.17
CA SER A 26 -8.45 -7.02 20.53
C SER A 26 -9.00 -8.07 21.52
N GLU A 27 -8.72 -7.87 22.80
CA GLU A 27 -9.31 -8.68 23.88
C GLU A 27 -10.85 -8.58 23.93
N SER A 28 -11.41 -7.45 23.47
CA SER A 28 -12.86 -7.25 23.33
C SER A 28 -13.46 -7.97 22.12
N GLY A 29 -12.65 -8.63 21.30
CA GLY A 29 -13.07 -9.30 20.06
C GLY A 29 -13.24 -8.38 18.87
N ALA A 30 -12.84 -7.10 18.97
CA ALA A 30 -12.82 -6.19 17.83
C ALA A 30 -11.69 -6.59 16.87
N VAL A 31 -11.95 -6.44 15.57
CA VAL A 31 -10.98 -6.74 14.51
C VAL A 31 -10.57 -5.44 13.85
N SER A 32 -9.26 -5.18 13.85
CA SER A 32 -8.66 -4.10 13.07
C SER A 32 -7.93 -4.73 11.90
N SER A 33 -8.08 -4.15 10.71
CA SER A 33 -7.26 -4.49 9.56
C SER A 33 -6.45 -3.28 9.11
N HIS A 34 -5.29 -3.54 8.53
CA HIS A 34 -4.42 -2.50 8.00
C HIS A 34 -3.63 -3.00 6.81
N ALA A 35 -3.22 -2.09 5.93
CA ALA A 35 -2.49 -2.47 4.73
C ALA A 35 -1.35 -1.51 4.39
N TRP A 36 -0.21 -2.08 4.03
CA TRP A 36 1.03 -1.38 3.68
C TRP A 36 1.68 -1.97 2.43
N LEU A 37 2.78 -1.36 1.99
CA LEU A 37 3.64 -1.89 0.94
C LEU A 37 4.91 -2.47 1.54
N GLN A 38 5.33 -3.63 1.03
CA GLN A 38 6.54 -4.29 1.52
C GLN A 38 7.42 -4.84 0.37
N ASN A 39 8.72 -4.54 0.41
CA ASN A 39 9.73 -5.11 -0.48
C ASN A 39 10.84 -5.75 0.37
N GLY A 40 10.84 -7.08 0.46
CA GLY A 40 11.70 -7.81 1.39
C GLY A 40 11.39 -7.41 2.84
N ASP A 41 12.40 -6.90 3.55
CA ASP A 41 12.26 -6.42 4.93
C ASP A 41 11.79 -4.96 5.00
N TRP A 42 11.82 -4.22 3.88
CA TRP A 42 11.43 -2.81 3.85
C TRP A 42 9.91 -2.65 3.80
N VAL A 43 9.38 -1.86 4.73
CA VAL A 43 8.00 -1.42 4.82
C VAL A 43 7.91 0.03 4.39
N VAL A 44 6.88 0.35 3.59
CA VAL A 44 6.43 1.70 3.28
C VAL A 44 4.96 1.81 3.65
N ASP A 45 4.66 2.72 4.57
CA ASP A 45 3.31 3.00 5.03
C ASP A 45 3.13 4.48 5.31
N ILE A 46 2.22 5.10 4.59
CA ILE A 46 1.94 6.55 4.68
C ILE A 46 0.72 6.86 5.56
N THR A 47 0.15 5.81 6.18
CA THR A 47 -1.15 5.86 6.87
C THR A 47 -1.16 5.11 8.19
N ALA A 48 0.01 4.76 8.72
CA ALA A 48 0.12 4.11 10.02
C ALA A 48 -0.42 5.01 11.14
N ASP A 49 -0.28 6.33 10.98
CA ASP A 49 -0.82 7.38 11.86
C ASP A 49 -2.35 7.42 11.99
N GLN A 50 -3.08 6.62 11.21
CA GLN A 50 -4.51 6.41 11.46
C GLN A 50 -4.78 5.68 12.79
N PHE A 51 -3.76 5.04 13.36
CA PHE A 51 -3.81 4.38 14.66
C PHE A 51 -3.20 5.26 15.74
N GLU A 52 -3.86 5.35 16.89
CA GLU A 52 -3.47 6.23 18.01
C GLU A 52 -2.11 5.86 18.63
N ASP A 53 -1.62 4.64 18.41
CA ASP A 53 -0.34 4.13 18.90
C ASP A 53 0.83 4.37 17.93
N VAL A 54 0.61 5.13 16.84
CA VAL A 54 1.64 5.49 15.86
C VAL A 54 1.74 7.00 15.71
N ASP A 55 2.91 7.55 16.05
CA ASP A 55 3.18 8.99 15.93
C ASP A 55 3.69 9.40 14.53
N ASP A 56 4.28 8.45 13.78
CA ASP A 56 4.89 8.71 12.48
C ASP A 56 3.86 8.74 11.35
N ALA A 57 3.69 9.91 10.73
CA ALA A 57 2.82 10.09 9.55
C ALA A 57 3.27 9.27 8.33
N VAL A 58 4.57 8.97 8.23
CA VAL A 58 5.14 8.14 7.17
C VAL A 58 6.20 7.23 7.77
N ILE A 59 6.02 5.93 7.61
CA ILE A 59 6.98 4.91 7.98
C ILE A 59 7.66 4.38 6.71
N VAL A 60 8.98 4.54 6.65
CA VAL A 60 9.86 3.85 5.69
C VAL A 60 10.96 3.18 6.48
N SER A 61 10.85 1.87 6.71
CA SER A 61 11.72 1.16 7.66
C SER A 61 11.93 -0.29 7.27
N ASN A 62 13.12 -0.82 7.53
CA ASN A 62 13.42 -2.26 7.42
C ASN A 62 13.28 -3.03 8.75
N CYS A 63 12.79 -2.39 9.80
CA CYS A 63 12.65 -2.97 11.14
C CYS A 63 11.49 -2.35 11.93
N SER A 64 10.28 -2.39 11.36
CA SER A 64 9.10 -1.85 12.04
C SER A 64 8.43 -2.88 12.96
N THR A 65 8.71 -2.78 14.26
CA THR A 65 8.11 -3.67 15.28
C THR A 65 6.59 -3.56 15.31
N TRP A 66 6.04 -2.39 15.00
CA TRP A 66 4.58 -2.20 14.94
C TRP A 66 3.92 -3.08 13.87
N HIS A 67 4.56 -3.24 12.70
CA HIS A 67 4.08 -4.10 11.63
C HIS A 67 4.24 -5.60 11.95
N ASP A 68 5.25 -5.97 12.74
CA ASP A 68 5.51 -7.36 13.15
C ASP A 68 4.41 -7.94 14.05
N GLU A 69 3.66 -7.08 14.75
CA GLU A 69 2.54 -7.48 15.61
C GLU A 69 1.29 -7.92 14.83
N TRP A 70 1.20 -7.60 13.54
CA TRP A 70 0.02 -7.90 12.73
C TRP A 70 0.04 -9.33 12.22
N LYS A 71 -1.11 -10.01 12.30
CA LYS A 71 -1.28 -11.29 11.59
C LYS A 71 -1.50 -11.01 10.11
N ARG A 72 -0.52 -11.39 9.28
CA ARG A 72 -0.52 -11.10 7.83
C ARG A 72 -1.31 -12.12 7.01
N ASP A 73 -2.07 -11.61 6.05
CA ASP A 73 -2.60 -12.38 4.94
C ASP A 73 -1.49 -12.69 3.92
N HIS A 74 -1.80 -13.52 2.91
CA HIS A 74 -0.88 -13.76 1.81
C HIS A 74 -0.63 -12.45 1.03
N PRO A 75 0.62 -11.98 0.89
CA PRO A 75 0.92 -10.78 0.13
C PRO A 75 0.46 -10.90 -1.32
N THR A 76 0.00 -9.80 -1.90
CA THR A 76 -0.46 -9.73 -3.29
C THR A 76 0.27 -8.62 -4.04
N ALA A 77 -0.03 -8.48 -5.33
CA ALA A 77 0.58 -7.46 -6.17
C ALA A 77 0.41 -6.05 -5.57
N GLY A 78 1.52 -5.32 -5.42
CA GLY A 78 1.54 -4.00 -4.80
C GLY A 78 1.09 -2.86 -5.70
N THR A 79 0.96 -3.08 -7.01
CA THR A 79 0.65 -2.02 -7.99
C THR A 79 -0.75 -2.16 -8.57
N LEU A 80 -1.37 -1.02 -8.92
CA LEU A 80 -2.66 -1.01 -9.62
C LEU A 80 -2.60 -1.73 -10.97
N ARG A 81 -1.50 -1.61 -11.72
CA ARG A 81 -1.33 -2.27 -13.02
C ARG A 81 -1.35 -3.79 -12.87
N GLN A 82 -0.63 -4.31 -11.88
CA GLN A 82 -0.57 -5.75 -11.62
C GLN A 82 -1.88 -6.26 -10.98
N TYR A 83 -2.50 -5.52 -10.07
CA TYR A 83 -3.77 -5.92 -9.45
C TYR A 83 -4.96 -5.78 -10.41
N GLY A 84 -4.97 -4.72 -11.23
CA GLY A 84 -6.03 -4.40 -12.18
C GLY A 84 -6.19 -5.43 -13.31
N CYS A 85 -5.18 -6.26 -13.58
CA CYS A 85 -5.35 -7.39 -14.51
C CYS A 85 -6.38 -8.42 -14.00
N GLN A 86 -6.67 -8.41 -12.69
CA GLN A 86 -7.66 -9.27 -12.05
C GLN A 86 -9.04 -8.60 -11.93
N VAL A 87 -9.11 -7.27 -12.04
CA VAL A 87 -10.34 -6.47 -11.82
C VAL A 87 -10.45 -5.37 -12.89
N PRO A 88 -11.22 -5.59 -13.99
CA PRO A 88 -11.27 -4.68 -15.14
C PRO A 88 -11.65 -3.22 -14.82
N GLN A 89 -12.42 -2.99 -13.75
CA GLN A 89 -12.82 -1.64 -13.36
C GLN A 89 -11.64 -0.80 -12.83
N LEU A 90 -10.65 -1.44 -12.19
CA LEU A 90 -9.45 -0.75 -11.70
C LEU A 90 -8.55 -0.32 -12.86
N TRP A 91 -8.54 -1.08 -13.95
CA TRP A 91 -7.83 -0.69 -15.17
C TRP A 91 -8.37 0.63 -15.73
N ARG A 92 -9.69 0.83 -15.69
CA ARG A 92 -10.33 2.09 -16.12
C ARG A 92 -9.95 3.28 -15.24
N VAL A 93 -9.76 3.06 -13.94
CA VAL A 93 -9.27 4.10 -13.01
C VAL A 93 -7.83 4.46 -13.35
N LEU A 94 -6.96 3.45 -13.53
CA LEU A 94 -5.57 3.66 -13.91
C LEU A 94 -5.44 4.47 -15.20
N SER A 95 -6.15 4.08 -16.26
CA SER A 95 -6.11 4.83 -17.53
C SER A 95 -6.58 6.27 -17.41
N LYS A 96 -7.54 6.56 -16.52
CA LYS A 96 -7.99 7.94 -16.28
C LYS A 96 -6.92 8.76 -15.57
N LEU A 97 -6.27 8.19 -14.56
CA LEU A 97 -5.17 8.85 -13.85
C LEU A 97 -4.02 9.14 -14.83
N GLU A 98 -3.60 8.17 -15.64
CA GLU A 98 -2.54 8.33 -16.64
C GLU A 98 -2.86 9.49 -17.62
N LEU A 99 -4.11 9.58 -18.13
CA LEU A 99 -4.55 10.67 -19.02
C LEU A 99 -4.51 12.05 -18.36
N GLU A 100 -4.89 12.15 -17.08
CA GLU A 100 -4.86 13.42 -16.33
C GLU A 100 -3.42 13.86 -16.02
N PHE A 101 -2.54 12.92 -15.67
CA PHE A 101 -1.11 13.22 -15.42
C PHE A 101 -0.35 13.58 -16.70
N ASP A 102 -0.64 12.95 -17.83
CA ASP A 102 -0.02 13.30 -19.13
C ASP A 102 -0.48 14.70 -19.60
N SER A 103 -1.75 15.04 -19.37
CA SER A 103 -2.29 16.38 -19.65
C SER A 103 -1.66 17.48 -18.79
N SER A 104 -1.10 17.13 -17.62
CA SER A 104 -0.39 18.05 -16.72
C SER A 104 1.10 18.25 -17.07
N ARG A 105 1.65 17.39 -17.93
CA ARG A 105 3.06 17.42 -18.37
C ARG A 105 3.28 18.18 -19.69
N ASN A 106 2.22 18.70 -20.31
CA ASN A 106 2.30 19.49 -21.55
C ASN A 106 1.92 20.96 -21.28
N PRO A 107 2.89 21.87 -21.08
CA PRO A 107 2.62 23.31 -21.00
C PRO A 107 2.22 23.93 -22.35
#